data_AF-A0A395S273-F1
#
_entry.id   AF-A0A395S273-F1
#
_cell.length_a   1.000
_cell.length_b   1.000
_cell.length_c   1.000
_cell.angle_alpha   90.00
_cell.angle_beta   90.00
_cell.angle_gamma   90.00
#
_symmetry.space_group_name_H-M   'P 1'
#
loop_
_entity.id
_entity.type
_entity.pdbx_description
1 polymer ?
#
loop_
_entity_poly.entity_id
_entity_poly.type
_entity_poly.pdbx_seq_one_letter_code
_entity_poly.pdbx_strand_id
1 'polypeptide(L)'
;MTWVFSKVAIASTLPKDLGVVISHYTGLSLFRSLLTSAPQAFTTSLSGRDSNITVLIPTDTAIESYLNASGVSHVTELNQTDLQVFFSYHVLSVSLTSTDFEEPRGLTIPTLLQNSQFNNRSAGPQIQTQFGKGADGQVIFASGKKRSKRAHGRPNIILRAGLDQNVKMTALDGSWGTNNVNSFQIVHQYVVSLFK
;
A
#
# COMPACT_ATOMS: atom_id res chain seq x y z
N MET A 1 34.84 5.39 28.89
CA MET A 1 33.38 5.18 28.77
C MET A 1 33.01 5.00 27.31
N THR A 2 32.85 3.76 26.86
CA THR A 2 32.31 3.44 25.55
C THR A 2 30.80 3.72 25.56
N TRP A 3 30.38 4.72 24.82
CA TRP A 3 28.97 5.00 24.58
C TRP A 3 28.40 3.91 23.67
N VAL A 4 27.73 2.94 24.28
CA VAL A 4 26.89 1.98 23.55
C VAL A 4 25.61 2.74 23.20
N PHE A 5 25.59 3.41 22.05
CA PHE A 5 24.32 3.88 21.51
C PHE A 5 23.45 2.64 21.27
N SER A 6 22.38 2.53 22.05
CA SER A 6 21.37 1.49 21.98
C SER A 6 20.88 1.32 20.55
N LYS A 7 21.48 0.39 19.82
CA LYS A 7 21.10 -0.04 18.46
C LYS A 7 19.73 -0.74 18.41
N VAL A 8 18.97 -0.73 19.50
CA VAL A 8 17.79 -1.60 19.73
C VAL A 8 16.47 -0.81 19.84
N ALA A 9 16.47 0.53 19.82
CA ALA A 9 15.23 1.32 20.00
C ALA A 9 14.80 2.15 18.77
N ILE A 10 15.32 1.85 17.58
CA ILE A 10 14.76 2.34 16.28
C ILE A 10 14.16 1.15 15.52
N ALA A 11 13.56 0.21 16.26
CA ALA A 11 12.68 -0.79 15.65
C ALA A 11 11.47 -0.04 15.09
N SER A 12 11.56 0.36 13.82
CA SER A 12 10.50 0.86 12.94
C SER A 12 9.22 1.25 13.68
N THR A 13 9.10 2.49 14.15
CA THR A 13 7.84 3.00 14.72
C THR A 13 6.76 3.13 13.66
N LEU A 14 7.13 3.00 12.38
CA LEU A 14 6.27 3.10 11.20
C LEU A 14 4.93 2.36 11.30
N PRO A 15 4.85 1.07 11.68
CA PRO A 15 3.56 0.38 11.83
C PRO A 15 2.70 1.02 12.93
N LYS A 16 3.32 1.45 14.03
CA LYS A 16 2.64 2.11 15.15
C LYS A 16 2.14 3.50 14.76
N ASP A 17 2.99 4.29 14.10
CA ASP A 17 2.66 5.65 13.65
C ASP A 17 1.50 5.60 12.65
N LEU A 18 1.59 4.72 11.65
CA LEU A 18 0.49 4.49 10.72
C LEU A 18 -0.78 4.04 11.45
N GLY A 19 -0.66 3.07 12.36
CA GLY A 19 -1.76 2.55 13.17
C GLY A 19 -2.48 3.61 14.01
N VAL A 20 -1.75 4.61 14.51
CA VAL A 20 -2.30 5.76 15.24
C VAL A 20 -3.05 6.69 14.28
N VAL A 21 -2.44 7.05 13.15
CA VAL A 21 -3.06 7.97 12.16
C VAL A 21 -4.37 7.39 11.62
N ILE A 22 -4.40 6.09 11.38
CA ILE A 22 -5.60 5.44 10.82
C ILE A 22 -6.63 5.03 11.88
N SER A 23 -6.34 5.25 13.17
CA SER A 23 -7.25 4.88 14.27
C SER A 23 -8.58 5.63 14.25
N HIS A 24 -8.62 6.80 13.61
CA HIS A 24 -9.81 7.61 13.44
C HIS A 24 -10.80 7.03 12.41
N TYR A 25 -10.40 6.03 11.62
CA TYR A 25 -11.23 5.41 10.61
C TYR A 25 -11.78 4.07 11.12
N THR A 26 -13.08 4.04 11.38
CA THR A 26 -13.76 2.86 11.93
C THR A 26 -13.74 1.65 11.01
N GLY A 27 -13.75 1.86 9.69
CA GLY A 27 -13.71 0.78 8.68
C GLY A 27 -12.32 0.28 8.29
N LEU A 28 -11.28 0.60 9.07
CA LEU A 28 -9.90 0.13 8.87
C LEU A 28 -9.41 -0.70 10.07
N SER A 29 -10.33 -1.24 10.87
CA SER A 29 -10.02 -1.93 12.12
C SER A 29 -9.21 -3.21 11.91
N LEU A 30 -9.50 -3.98 10.85
CA LEU A 30 -8.80 -5.21 10.51
C LEU A 30 -7.37 -4.92 10.05
N PHE A 31 -7.15 -3.86 9.28
CA PHE A 31 -5.80 -3.45 8.88
C PHE A 31 -4.96 -3.02 10.08
N ARG A 32 -5.55 -2.29 11.04
CA ARG A 32 -4.86 -1.95 12.30
C ARG A 32 -4.51 -3.19 13.12
N SER A 33 -5.41 -4.18 13.14
CA SER A 33 -5.13 -5.47 13.77
C SER A 33 -3.94 -6.15 13.12
N LEU A 34 -3.88 -6.17 11.79
CA LEU A 34 -2.75 -6.70 11.00
C LEU A 34 -1.42 -6.02 11.33
N LEU A 35 -1.40 -4.67 11.40
CA LEU A 35 -0.20 -3.91 11.79
C LEU A 35 0.27 -4.26 13.21
N THR A 36 -0.66 -4.55 14.11
CA THR A 36 -0.37 -4.90 15.51
C THR A 36 0.06 -6.36 15.66
N SER A 37 -0.55 -7.28 14.91
CA SER A 37 -0.25 -8.71 14.97
C SER A 37 1.03 -9.08 14.22
N ALA A 38 1.32 -8.40 13.11
CA ALA A 38 2.45 -8.69 12.23
C ALA A 38 3.29 -7.44 11.90
N PRO A 39 3.77 -6.67 12.91
CA PRO A 39 4.53 -5.45 12.67
C PRO A 39 5.83 -5.70 11.90
N GLN A 40 6.47 -6.84 12.13
CA GLN A 40 7.70 -7.23 11.42
C GLN A 40 7.44 -7.48 9.93
N ALA A 41 6.32 -8.13 9.58
CA ALA A 41 5.98 -8.38 8.18
C ALA A 41 5.78 -7.06 7.42
N PHE A 42 5.12 -6.07 8.04
CA PHE A 42 4.99 -4.73 7.47
C PHE A 42 6.36 -4.07 7.31
N THR A 43 7.18 -4.02 8.35
CA THR A 43 8.52 -3.39 8.26
C THR A 43 9.40 -4.03 7.19
N THR A 44 9.41 -5.37 7.10
CA THR A 44 10.15 -6.09 6.06
C THR A 44 9.60 -5.77 4.66
N SER A 45 8.28 -5.62 4.52
CA SER A 45 7.64 -5.29 3.23
C SER A 45 8.06 -3.94 2.66
N LEU A 46 8.52 -3.02 3.52
CA LEU A 46 9.02 -1.71 3.10
C LEU A 46 10.41 -1.78 2.44
N SER A 47 11.07 -2.94 2.47
CA SER A 47 12.40 -3.15 1.87
C SER A 47 13.43 -2.10 2.31
N GLY A 48 13.38 -1.70 3.59
CA GLY A 48 14.26 -0.68 4.16
C GLY A 48 13.90 0.76 3.83
N ARG A 49 12.79 1.02 3.14
CA ARG A 49 12.26 2.38 2.92
C ARG A 49 11.46 2.85 4.12
N ASP A 50 11.71 4.07 4.55
CA ASP A 50 11.01 4.73 5.66
C ASP A 50 10.32 6.03 5.24
N SER A 51 10.55 6.48 4.01
CA SER A 51 10.14 7.77 3.45
C SER A 51 9.75 7.65 1.98
N ASN A 52 8.94 8.61 1.51
CA ASN A 52 8.47 8.71 0.13
C ASN A 52 7.73 7.43 -0.36
N ILE A 53 6.85 6.89 0.47
CA ILE A 53 6.01 5.74 0.13
C ILE A 53 4.53 6.07 0.29
N THR A 54 3.69 5.34 -0.44
CA THR A 54 2.23 5.39 -0.26
C THR A 54 1.70 4.04 0.16
N VAL A 55 0.96 3.99 1.28
CA VAL A 55 0.29 2.76 1.72
C VAL A 55 -1.15 2.76 1.25
N LEU A 56 -1.51 1.77 0.44
CA LEU A 56 -2.89 1.47 0.05
C LEU A 56 -3.54 0.65 1.16
N ILE A 57 -4.50 1.24 1.87
CA ILE A 57 -5.12 0.61 3.02
C ILE A 57 -6.47 0.03 2.61
N PRO A 58 -6.62 -1.31 2.56
CA PRO A 58 -7.90 -1.92 2.27
C PRO A 58 -8.86 -1.70 3.45
N THR A 59 -10.12 -1.42 3.12
CA THR A 59 -11.23 -1.42 4.10
C THR A 59 -11.46 -2.80 4.71
N ASP A 60 -12.13 -2.85 5.86
CA ASP A 60 -12.47 -4.10 6.54
C ASP A 60 -13.24 -5.06 5.61
N THR A 61 -14.20 -4.55 4.85
CA THR A 61 -14.95 -5.33 3.85
C THR A 61 -14.07 -5.89 2.73
N ALA A 62 -13.01 -5.17 2.34
CA ALA A 62 -12.06 -5.65 1.34
C ALA A 62 -11.16 -6.76 1.88
N ILE A 63 -10.72 -6.64 3.14
CA ILE A 63 -9.94 -7.69 3.82
C ILE A 63 -10.80 -8.95 4.01
N GLU A 64 -12.04 -8.83 4.46
CA GLU A 64 -12.97 -9.96 4.60
C GLU A 64 -13.19 -10.68 3.26
N SER A 65 -13.39 -9.92 2.18
CA SER A 65 -13.52 -10.51 0.84
C SER A 65 -12.26 -11.26 0.41
N TYR A 66 -11.07 -10.77 0.76
CA TYR A 66 -9.81 -11.44 0.48
C TYR A 66 -9.64 -12.74 1.27
N LEU A 67 -9.96 -12.71 2.57
CA LEU A 67 -9.91 -13.88 3.43
C LEU A 67 -10.85 -14.98 2.93
N ASN A 68 -12.10 -14.62 2.60
CA ASN A 68 -13.07 -15.55 2.02
C ASN A 68 -12.59 -16.16 0.70
N ALA A 69 -11.97 -15.37 -0.17
CA ALA A 69 -11.41 -15.86 -1.43
C ALA A 69 -10.19 -16.77 -1.24
N SER A 70 -9.42 -16.54 -0.17
CA SER A 70 -8.23 -17.32 0.18
C SER A 70 -8.58 -18.60 0.96
N GLY A 71 -9.85 -18.78 1.35
CA GLY A 71 -10.31 -19.89 2.18
C GLY A 71 -9.84 -19.83 3.64
N VAL A 72 -9.45 -18.63 4.10
CA VAL A 72 -8.90 -18.37 5.43
C VAL A 72 -9.93 -17.61 6.25
N SER A 73 -10.12 -17.94 7.52
CA SER A 73 -11.17 -17.31 8.34
C SER A 73 -10.69 -16.03 9.00
N HIS A 74 -9.39 -15.96 9.32
CA HIS A 74 -8.80 -14.83 10.04
C HIS A 74 -7.45 -14.41 9.47
N VAL A 75 -7.17 -13.11 9.52
CA VAL A 75 -5.87 -12.55 9.12
C VAL A 75 -4.67 -13.15 9.86
N THR A 76 -4.88 -13.70 11.06
CA THR A 76 -3.85 -14.34 11.89
C THR A 76 -3.47 -15.74 11.41
N GLU A 77 -4.28 -16.36 10.54
CA GLU A 77 -4.00 -17.67 9.94
C GLU A 77 -3.09 -17.55 8.70
N LEU A 78 -2.89 -16.34 8.18
CA LEU A 78 -1.94 -16.09 7.10
C LEU A 78 -0.52 -16.36 7.58
N ASN A 79 0.25 -17.11 6.79
CA ASN A 79 1.66 -17.35 7.10
C ASN A 79 2.48 -16.06 6.89
N GLN A 80 3.72 -16.06 7.39
CA GLN A 80 4.60 -14.89 7.30
C GLN A 80 4.86 -14.44 5.85
N THR A 81 4.94 -15.39 4.91
CA THR A 81 5.17 -15.11 3.49
C THR A 81 3.96 -14.41 2.86
N ASP A 82 2.75 -14.91 3.13
CA ASP A 82 1.50 -14.33 2.62
C ASP A 82 1.28 -12.94 3.19
N LEU A 83 1.58 -12.73 4.47
CA LEU A 83 1.53 -11.40 5.10
C LEU A 83 2.54 -10.43 4.47
N GLN A 84 3.76 -10.89 4.20
CA GLN A 84 4.76 -10.06 3.54
C GLN A 84 4.33 -9.69 2.12
N VAL A 85 3.81 -10.65 1.35
CA VAL A 85 3.28 -10.42 -0.01
C VAL A 85 2.10 -9.44 0.04
N PHE A 86 1.18 -9.65 0.98
CA PHE A 86 0.05 -8.76 1.23
C PHE A 86 0.53 -7.33 1.47
N PHE A 87 1.44 -7.10 2.43
CA PHE A 87 1.90 -5.74 2.72
C PHE A 87 2.70 -5.14 1.56
N SER A 88 3.62 -5.89 0.94
CA SER A 88 4.43 -5.37 -0.18
C SER A 88 3.59 -4.97 -1.39
N TYR A 89 2.47 -5.65 -1.62
CA TYR A 89 1.52 -5.29 -2.67
C TYR A 89 0.80 -3.96 -2.38
N HIS A 90 0.52 -3.70 -1.12
CA HIS A 90 -0.17 -2.50 -0.66
C HIS A 90 0.76 -1.30 -0.45
N VAL A 91 2.06 -1.43 -0.67
CA VAL A 91 3.01 -0.31 -0.55
C VAL A 91 3.52 0.07 -1.92
N LEU A 92 3.25 1.32 -2.32
CA LEU A 92 3.77 1.95 -3.52
C LEU A 92 5.14 2.57 -3.21
N SER A 93 6.07 2.47 -4.15
CA SER A 93 7.45 2.97 -3.98
C SER A 93 7.60 4.48 -4.13
N VAL A 94 6.51 5.24 -3.99
CA VAL A 94 6.44 6.70 -4.18
C VAL A 94 5.33 7.27 -3.30
N SER A 95 5.52 8.48 -2.75
CA SER A 95 4.47 9.23 -2.06
C SER A 95 3.58 9.94 -3.08
N LEU A 96 2.29 9.62 -3.09
CA LEU A 96 1.30 10.10 -4.04
C LEU A 96 0.09 10.68 -3.33
N THR A 97 -0.36 11.81 -3.86
CA THR A 97 -1.56 12.53 -3.47
C THR A 97 -2.71 12.24 -4.43
N SER A 98 -3.92 12.62 -4.04
CA SER A 98 -5.14 12.54 -4.85
C SER A 98 -4.99 13.21 -6.21
N THR A 99 -4.25 14.32 -6.27
CA THR A 99 -3.97 15.05 -7.51
C THR A 99 -3.08 14.30 -8.48
N ASP A 100 -2.12 13.50 -7.98
CA ASP A 100 -1.23 12.70 -8.84
C ASP A 100 -2.01 11.60 -9.58
N PHE A 101 -3.11 11.11 -8.99
CA PHE A 101 -3.99 10.12 -9.60
C PHE A 101 -4.98 10.70 -10.62
N GLU A 102 -5.15 12.02 -10.68
CA GLU A 102 -6.01 12.71 -11.66
C GLU A 102 -5.31 12.95 -13.02
N GLU A 103 -4.10 12.44 -13.19
CA GLU A 103 -3.35 12.50 -14.45
C GLU A 103 -4.21 11.95 -15.62
N PRO A 104 -4.52 12.76 -16.66
CA PRO A 104 -5.42 12.35 -17.73
C PRO A 104 -4.96 11.12 -18.53
N ARG A 105 -3.67 10.77 -18.50
CA ARG A 105 -3.14 9.55 -19.13
C ARG A 105 -3.14 8.33 -18.19
N GLY A 106 -3.48 8.53 -16.91
CA GLY A 106 -3.25 7.57 -15.85
C GLY A 106 -1.76 7.42 -15.51
N LEU A 107 -1.50 6.83 -14.35
CA LEU A 107 -0.17 6.69 -13.79
C LEU A 107 0.14 5.21 -13.55
N THR A 108 1.25 4.72 -14.10
CA THR A 108 1.76 3.37 -13.79
C THR A 108 2.73 3.48 -12.63
N ILE A 109 2.41 2.84 -11.51
CA ILE A 109 3.11 3.00 -10.24
C ILE A 109 3.65 1.65 -9.79
N PRO A 110 4.95 1.55 -9.45
CA PRO A 110 5.53 0.34 -8.89
C PRO A 110 5.12 0.16 -7.42
N THR A 111 4.76 -1.08 -7.08
CA THR A 111 4.65 -1.57 -5.70
C THR A 111 6.01 -2.08 -5.20
N LEU A 112 6.09 -2.40 -3.92
CA LEU A 112 7.26 -3.07 -3.32
C LEU A 112 7.24 -4.59 -3.48
N LEU A 113 6.21 -5.15 -4.12
CA LEU A 113 6.12 -6.57 -4.36
C LEU A 113 7.07 -7.00 -5.49
N GLN A 114 8.20 -7.60 -5.11
CA GLN A 114 9.23 -8.09 -6.06
C GLN A 114 9.19 -9.60 -6.30
N ASN A 115 8.42 -10.36 -5.50
CA ASN A 115 8.39 -11.82 -5.59
C ASN A 115 7.89 -12.27 -6.97
N SER A 116 8.71 -12.99 -7.72
CA SER A 116 8.44 -13.41 -9.11
C SER A 116 7.22 -14.31 -9.26
N GLN A 117 6.86 -15.08 -8.23
CA GLN A 117 5.64 -15.91 -8.24
C GLN A 117 4.36 -15.07 -8.27
N PHE A 118 4.43 -13.85 -7.74
CA PHE A 118 3.30 -12.96 -7.54
C PHE A 118 3.39 -11.70 -8.42
N ASN A 119 4.53 -11.47 -9.06
CA ASN A 119 4.79 -10.34 -9.91
C ASN A 119 4.39 -10.64 -11.36
N ASN A 120 3.11 -10.39 -11.68
CA ASN A 120 2.57 -10.60 -13.02
C ASN A 120 2.96 -9.52 -14.04
N ARG A 121 3.37 -8.32 -13.58
CA ARG A 121 3.77 -7.20 -14.44
C ARG A 121 4.88 -6.40 -13.74
N SER A 122 6.14 -6.70 -14.07
CA SER A 122 7.29 -5.97 -13.55
C SER A 122 7.43 -4.60 -14.20
N ALA A 123 7.95 -3.65 -13.43
CA ALA A 123 8.34 -2.36 -13.95
C ALA A 123 9.50 -2.47 -14.97
N GLY A 124 9.26 -1.99 -16.19
CA GLY A 124 10.30 -1.91 -17.22
C GLY A 124 11.34 -0.81 -16.94
N PRO A 125 12.41 -0.71 -17.76
CA PRO A 125 13.50 0.26 -17.55
C PRO A 125 13.04 1.73 -17.47
N GLN A 126 11.97 2.07 -18.19
CA GLN A 126 11.36 3.41 -18.20
C GLN A 126 10.77 3.77 -16.83
N ILE A 127 10.12 2.82 -16.15
CA ILE A 127 9.50 3.03 -14.83
C ILE A 127 10.58 3.17 -13.75
N GLN A 128 11.67 2.40 -13.84
CA GLN A 128 12.81 2.55 -12.93
C GLN A 128 13.52 3.90 -13.08
N THR A 129 13.54 4.45 -14.30
CA THR A 129 14.07 5.80 -14.54
C THR A 129 13.14 6.87 -13.95
N GLN A 130 11.83 6.65 -14.00
CA GLN A 130 10.83 7.58 -13.47
C GLN A 130 10.75 7.58 -11.94
N PHE A 131 10.83 6.41 -11.30
CA PHE A 131 10.62 6.25 -9.85
C PHE A 131 11.88 5.87 -9.06
N GLY A 132 13.02 5.68 -9.74
CA GLY A 132 14.31 5.42 -9.12
C GLY A 132 14.64 3.94 -8.90
N LYS A 133 15.80 3.69 -8.28
CA LYS A 133 16.26 2.33 -7.97
C LYS A 133 15.32 1.64 -6.98
N GLY A 134 14.99 0.37 -7.26
CA GLY A 134 14.07 -0.45 -6.47
C GLY A 134 12.58 -0.20 -6.78
N ALA A 135 12.29 0.43 -7.92
CA ALA A 135 10.96 0.53 -8.53
C ALA A 135 10.80 -0.56 -9.60
N ASP A 136 11.16 -1.79 -9.25
CA ASP A 136 11.24 -3.00 -10.08
C ASP A 136 10.14 -4.02 -9.76
N GLY A 137 9.33 -3.74 -8.73
CA GLY A 137 8.20 -4.58 -8.31
C GLY A 137 7.03 -4.55 -9.29
N GLN A 138 5.95 -5.21 -8.87
CA GLN A 138 4.70 -5.27 -9.61
C GLN A 138 4.12 -3.87 -9.81
N VAL A 139 3.64 -3.57 -11.01
CA VAL A 139 3.02 -2.27 -11.30
C VAL A 139 1.49 -2.28 -11.17
N ILE A 140 0.96 -1.17 -10.68
CA ILE A 140 -0.47 -0.84 -10.65
C ILE A 140 -0.68 0.38 -11.55
N PHE A 141 -1.68 0.33 -12.41
CA PHE A 141 -2.10 1.47 -13.21
C PHE A 141 -3.26 2.18 -12.52
N ALA A 142 -3.08 3.43 -12.13
CA ALA A 142 -4.11 4.26 -11.52
C ALA A 142 -4.65 5.27 -12.53
N SER A 143 -5.97 5.43 -12.60
CA SER A 143 -6.61 6.45 -13.43
C SER A 143 -7.79 7.09 -12.71
N GLY A 144 -7.71 8.40 -12.51
CA GLY A 144 -8.82 9.23 -12.04
C GLY A 144 -9.55 9.89 -13.21
N LYS A 145 -10.87 10.06 -13.11
CA LYS A 145 -11.57 10.97 -14.01
C LYS A 145 -11.32 12.40 -13.56
N LYS A 146 -10.88 13.28 -14.47
CA LYS A 146 -10.77 14.72 -14.18
C LYS A 146 -12.09 15.23 -13.63
N ARG A 147 -12.04 15.86 -12.46
CA ARG A 147 -13.21 16.46 -11.84
C ARG A 147 -13.64 17.67 -12.64
N SER A 148 -14.95 17.78 -12.88
CA SER A 148 -15.53 19.07 -13.24
C SER A 148 -15.29 20.04 -12.08
N LYS A 149 -14.91 21.30 -12.37
CA LYS A 149 -14.66 22.36 -11.38
C LYS A 149 -15.82 22.60 -10.39
N ARG A 150 -17.00 22.01 -10.64
CA ARG A 150 -18.22 22.12 -9.85
C ARG A 150 -18.51 20.92 -8.93
N ALA A 151 -17.80 19.81 -9.06
CA ALA A 151 -18.01 18.66 -8.19
C ALA A 151 -17.33 18.89 -6.84
N HIS A 152 -18.10 18.91 -5.74
CA HIS A 152 -17.59 18.87 -4.36
C HIS A 152 -17.63 17.40 -3.86
N GLY A 153 -16.53 16.89 -3.31
CA GLY A 153 -16.34 15.47 -2.97
C GLY A 153 -14.87 15.04 -3.02
N ARG A 154 -14.53 13.77 -2.75
CA ARG A 154 -13.18 13.20 -2.99
C ARG A 154 -13.13 12.52 -4.37
N PRO A 155 -11.99 12.53 -5.10
CA PRO A 155 -11.93 11.88 -6.39
C PRO A 155 -12.01 10.35 -6.23
N ASN A 156 -12.75 9.72 -7.15
CA ASN A 156 -12.81 8.26 -7.25
C ASN A 156 -11.79 7.81 -8.29
N ILE A 157 -10.81 7.03 -7.84
CA ILE A 157 -9.70 6.56 -8.66
C ILE A 157 -9.93 5.09 -8.99
N ILE A 158 -9.72 4.73 -10.24
CA ILE A 158 -9.74 3.33 -10.68
C ILE A 158 -8.30 2.84 -10.67
N LEU A 159 -8.01 1.89 -9.79
CA LEU A 159 -6.77 1.12 -9.79
C LEU A 159 -6.96 -0.12 -10.67
N ARG A 160 -5.98 -0.39 -11.52
CA ARG A 160 -5.90 -1.57 -12.37
C ARG A 160 -4.62 -2.32 -12.07
N ALA A 161 -4.72 -3.60 -11.76
CA ALA A 161 -3.54 -4.46 -11.66
C ALA A 161 -3.77 -5.82 -12.31
N GLY A 162 -2.67 -6.46 -12.70
CA GLY A 162 -2.69 -7.82 -13.26
C GLY A 162 -3.55 -7.95 -14.52
N LEU A 163 -4.39 -9.00 -14.54
CA LEU A 163 -5.30 -9.41 -15.62
C LEU A 163 -6.64 -8.62 -15.60
N ASP A 164 -6.58 -7.29 -15.67
CA ASP A 164 -7.77 -6.40 -15.81
C ASP A 164 -8.71 -6.27 -14.60
N GLN A 165 -8.22 -6.49 -13.38
CA GLN A 165 -9.02 -6.18 -12.19
C GLN A 165 -9.08 -4.67 -11.96
N ASN A 166 -10.29 -4.11 -12.06
CA ASN A 166 -10.56 -2.72 -11.74
C ASN A 166 -11.05 -2.62 -10.28
N VAL A 167 -10.33 -1.84 -9.48
CA VAL A 167 -10.66 -1.58 -8.07
C VAL A 167 -10.92 -0.10 -7.88
N LYS A 168 -11.99 0.21 -7.15
CA LYS A 168 -12.30 1.58 -6.76
C LYS A 168 -11.51 1.96 -5.51
N MET A 169 -10.69 2.99 -5.63
CA MET A 169 -9.98 3.64 -4.53
C MET A 169 -10.59 5.01 -4.27
N THR A 170 -10.77 5.35 -3.01
CA THR A 170 -11.04 6.73 -2.62
C THR A 170 -9.73 7.39 -2.32
N ALA A 171 -9.36 8.37 -3.13
CA ALA A 171 -8.17 9.14 -2.84
C ALA A 171 -8.40 9.93 -1.54
N LEU A 172 -7.51 9.70 -0.60
CA LEU A 172 -7.44 10.34 0.69
C LEU A 172 -6.01 10.88 0.83
N ASP A 173 -5.84 12.19 1.00
CA ASP A 173 -4.53 12.82 1.15
C ASP A 173 -4.01 12.66 2.59
N GLY A 174 -4.00 11.42 3.05
CA GLY A 174 -3.56 11.06 4.38
C GLY A 174 -2.05 11.00 4.40
N SER A 175 -1.44 11.60 5.41
CA SER A 175 0.01 11.57 5.58
C SER A 175 0.40 10.97 6.93
N TRP A 176 1.58 10.37 6.98
CA TRP A 176 2.08 9.66 8.14
C TRP A 176 3.62 9.60 8.17
N GLY A 177 4.17 9.14 9.29
CA GLY A 177 5.62 9.08 9.53
C GLY A 177 6.22 10.42 9.95
N THR A 178 7.52 10.43 10.25
CA THR A 178 8.25 11.62 10.68
C THR A 178 8.15 12.71 9.62
N ASN A 179 7.66 13.90 10.00
CA ASN A 179 7.43 15.03 9.09
C ASN A 179 6.41 14.79 7.96
N ASN A 180 5.50 13.81 8.09
CA ASN A 180 4.45 13.53 7.10
C ASN A 180 5.01 13.22 5.69
N VAL A 181 6.18 12.58 5.63
CA VAL A 181 6.88 12.25 4.38
C VAL A 181 6.24 11.09 3.60
N ASN A 182 5.37 10.32 4.25
CA ASN A 182 4.66 9.21 3.64
C ASN A 182 3.18 9.54 3.48
N SER A 183 2.56 8.94 2.46
CA SER A 183 1.14 9.08 2.18
C SER A 183 0.40 7.76 2.42
N PHE A 184 -0.91 7.82 2.57
CA PHE A 184 -1.77 6.62 2.55
C PHE A 184 -3.10 6.91 1.89
N GLN A 185 -3.67 5.90 1.24
CA GLN A 185 -4.92 5.98 0.47
C GLN A 185 -5.86 4.87 0.94
N ILE A 186 -7.17 5.05 0.87
CA ILE A 186 -8.15 4.01 1.28
C ILE A 186 -8.72 3.31 0.05
N VAL A 187 -8.64 1.98 0.05
CA VAL A 187 -9.11 1.13 -1.04
C VAL A 187 -10.33 0.31 -0.59
N HIS A 188 -11.42 0.40 -1.35
CA HIS A 188 -12.71 -0.21 -1.00
C HIS A 188 -12.87 -1.64 -1.53
N GLN A 189 -11.96 -2.10 -2.37
CA GLN A 189 -11.94 -3.46 -2.88
C GLN A 189 -10.52 -3.98 -2.87
N TYR A 190 -10.36 -5.27 -2.66
CA TYR A 190 -9.06 -5.90 -2.72
C TYR A 190 -8.67 -6.12 -4.19
N VAL A 191 -7.43 -5.76 -4.56
CA VAL A 191 -6.91 -6.07 -5.89
C VAL A 191 -6.20 -7.43 -5.78
N VAL A 192 -6.89 -8.51 -6.15
CA VAL A 192 -6.27 -9.85 -6.15
C VAL A 192 -5.55 -10.04 -7.48
N SER A 193 -4.27 -9.66 -7.58
CA SER A 193 -3.42 -10.26 -8.62
C SER A 193 -2.91 -11.65 -8.23
N LEU A 194 -3.23 -12.15 -7.04
CA LEU A 194 -2.37 -13.09 -6.33
C LEU A 194 -2.80 -14.55 -6.32
N PHE A 195 -3.96 -14.92 -6.87
CA PHE A 195 -4.37 -16.31 -6.90
C PHE A 195 -4.77 -16.75 -8.31
N LYS A 196 -3.88 -17.54 -8.91
CA LYS A 196 -4.22 -18.68 -9.76
C LYS A 196 -3.75 -19.93 -9.05
#